data_AF-F8FLU0-F1
#
_entry.id   AF-F8FLU0-F1
#
_cell.length_a   1.000
_cell.length_b   1.000
_cell.length_c   1.000
_cell.angle_alpha   90.00
_cell.angle_beta   90.00
_cell.angle_gamma   90.00
#
_symmetry.space_group_name_H-M   'P 1'
#
loop_
_entity.id
_entity.type
_entity.pdbx_description
1 polymer ?
#
loop_
_entity_poly.entity_id
_entity_poly.type
_entity_poly.pdbx_seq_one_letter_code
_entity_poly.pdbx_strand_id
1 'polypeptide(L)'
;MNEGQSVKSKRGSRMRKTDGLQVTTEGNAAGSGIRESGGSEKEREPFAEQPDSREGYVGVDGCPGGWVAVRLESGGGGQGAVYSSLAALWEACRGCSLLLIDMPIGLPSGTERRSCDGEARRLLRPWRASSIFAAPVRGVLLAGSYAEANARHKELGGRGLSRQSWALVPKIRELDALLQQEPAACGTVFEAHPELVFAGLAGSPMRGGKKTAEGYAERMAVLQQRLPEAVQVVEELMARYPRRVLARDDIVDALALAAAAAAAGSRAGLQQVPETDLRDEAGLPMAIVYYAAHREQQP
;
A
#
# COMPACT_ATOMS: atom_id res chain seq x y z
N MET A 1 45.23 34.92 -30.95
CA MET A 1 46.65 35.36 -30.89
C MET A 1 46.91 35.88 -29.47
N ASN A 2 48.15 35.79 -28.99
CA ASN A 2 48.52 35.63 -27.58
C ASN A 2 47.96 34.30 -27.04
N GLU A 3 48.73 33.26 -26.69
CA GLU A 3 50.10 33.11 -26.16
C GLU A 3 50.29 33.51 -24.69
N GLY A 4 51.02 32.66 -23.95
CA GLY A 4 51.23 32.77 -22.50
C GLY A 4 51.58 31.44 -21.83
N GLN A 5 52.69 30.80 -22.21
CA GLN A 5 53.16 29.54 -21.60
C GLN A 5 54.05 29.79 -20.36
N SER A 6 53.88 28.99 -19.29
CA SER A 6 54.96 28.34 -18.50
C SER A 6 54.34 27.38 -17.46
N VAL A 7 54.66 26.09 -17.22
CA VAL A 7 55.73 25.11 -17.57
C VAL A 7 56.64 24.73 -16.37
N LYS A 8 56.74 23.41 -16.07
CA LYS A 8 57.59 22.70 -15.06
C LYS A 8 57.14 22.82 -13.58
N SER A 9 57.47 21.94 -12.62
CA SER A 9 57.85 20.49 -12.56
C SER A 9 57.93 20.05 -11.05
N LYS A 10 58.33 18.86 -10.53
CA LYS A 10 58.98 17.62 -11.04
C LYS A 10 58.88 16.45 -10.01
N ARG A 11 58.53 15.23 -10.45
CA ARG A 11 58.97 13.86 -10.00
C ARG A 11 59.09 13.44 -8.50
N GLY A 12 58.70 12.18 -8.22
CA GLY A 12 59.23 11.33 -7.12
C GLY A 12 58.14 10.43 -6.51
N SER A 13 58.03 9.10 -6.65
CA SER A 13 58.87 7.97 -7.11
C SER A 13 59.71 7.22 -6.05
N ARG A 14 59.15 6.09 -5.56
CA ARG A 14 59.78 4.77 -5.25
C ARG A 14 58.68 3.84 -4.69
N MET A 15 58.41 2.63 -5.19
CA MET A 15 59.20 1.39 -5.37
C MET A 15 59.06 0.38 -4.20
N ARG A 16 58.31 -0.68 -4.51
CA ARG A 16 58.30 -2.07 -4.00
C ARG A 16 59.36 -2.47 -2.95
N LYS A 17 58.94 -3.35 -2.03
CA LYS A 17 59.69 -4.59 -1.71
C LYS A 17 58.71 -5.73 -1.39
N THR A 18 59.24 -6.95 -1.38
CA THR A 18 58.53 -8.24 -1.30
C THR A 18 59.08 -9.09 -0.15
N ASP A 19 58.45 -10.26 0.08
CA ASP A 19 58.97 -11.41 0.85
C ASP A 19 59.02 -11.24 2.39
N GLY A 20 58.73 -12.27 3.20
CA GLY A 20 58.26 -13.63 2.88
C GLY A 20 58.33 -14.59 4.09
N LEU A 21 58.28 -15.90 3.81
CA LEU A 21 58.51 -17.07 4.71
C LEU A 21 57.32 -17.56 5.59
N GLN A 22 57.49 -18.76 6.16
CA GLN A 22 56.44 -19.72 6.59
C GLN A 22 56.81 -20.44 7.92
N VAL A 23 56.08 -21.53 8.26
CA VAL A 23 56.34 -22.57 9.30
C VAL A 23 56.24 -22.07 10.77
N THR A 24 55.82 -22.83 11.81
CA THR A 24 55.77 -24.30 12.06
C THR A 24 54.54 -24.82 12.86
N THR A 25 54.01 -25.97 12.43
CA THR A 25 53.46 -27.16 13.15
C THR A 25 52.79 -27.11 14.56
N GLU A 26 51.65 -27.85 14.64
CA GLU A 26 51.21 -28.78 15.72
C GLU A 26 50.74 -28.22 17.10
N GLY A 27 49.81 -28.94 17.78
CA GLY A 27 49.23 -28.43 19.05
C GLY A 27 48.21 -29.27 19.86
N ASN A 28 47.61 -30.35 19.33
CA ASN A 28 46.75 -31.32 20.07
C ASN A 28 45.42 -30.76 20.67
N ALA A 29 44.61 -31.65 21.29
CA ALA A 29 43.21 -31.42 21.65
C ALA A 29 42.91 -31.49 23.17
N ALA A 30 41.92 -30.70 23.62
CA ALA A 30 40.99 -31.03 24.70
C ALA A 30 39.77 -30.10 24.60
N GLY A 31 38.57 -30.57 24.99
CA GLY A 31 37.33 -29.80 24.86
C GLY A 31 36.79 -29.21 26.18
N SER A 32 36.01 -28.15 26.08
CA SER A 32 35.00 -27.77 27.07
C SER A 32 33.80 -27.15 26.33
N GLY A 33 32.59 -27.54 26.70
CA GLY A 33 31.38 -27.15 25.97
C GLY A 33 30.79 -25.84 26.48
N ILE A 34 30.64 -24.85 25.59
CA ILE A 34 29.74 -23.70 25.80
C ILE A 34 28.56 -23.87 24.85
N ARG A 35 27.35 -23.91 25.40
CA ARG A 35 26.10 -23.94 24.63
C ARG A 35 25.73 -22.51 24.21
N GLU A 36 26.27 -22.05 23.09
CA GLU A 36 25.70 -20.87 22.44
C GLU A 36 24.43 -21.27 21.69
N SER A 37 23.28 -20.95 22.26
CA SER A 37 21.98 -21.06 21.61
C SER A 37 21.83 -19.94 20.58
N GLY A 38 22.61 -20.03 19.50
CA GLY A 38 22.50 -19.19 18.30
C GLY A 38 21.21 -19.49 17.53
N GLY A 39 20.06 -19.19 18.14
CA GLY A 39 18.78 -19.21 17.48
C GLY A 39 18.76 -18.10 16.45
N SER A 40 19.03 -18.45 15.19
CA SER A 40 18.90 -17.51 14.09
C SER A 40 17.46 -17.02 14.02
N GLU A 41 17.27 -15.71 14.19
CA GLU A 41 15.99 -15.06 13.94
C GLU A 41 15.70 -15.22 12.45
N LYS A 42 14.94 -16.27 12.11
CA LYS A 42 14.42 -16.46 10.75
C LYS A 42 13.50 -15.28 10.46
N GLU A 43 13.99 -14.36 9.66
CA GLU A 43 13.18 -13.37 8.95
C GLU A 43 12.04 -14.14 8.27
N ARG A 44 10.81 -13.98 8.79
CA ARG A 44 9.65 -14.66 8.21
C ARG A 44 9.35 -14.02 6.86
N GLU A 45 9.64 -14.75 5.78
CA GLU A 45 9.30 -14.36 4.41
C GLU A 45 7.88 -13.76 4.31
N PRO A 46 7.68 -12.67 3.55
CA PRO A 46 6.34 -12.14 3.30
C PRO A 46 5.48 -13.21 2.61
N PHE A 47 4.36 -13.60 3.25
CA PHE A 47 3.48 -14.70 2.80
C PHE A 47 4.24 -15.99 2.42
N ALA A 48 4.91 -16.61 3.40
CA ALA A 48 5.61 -17.88 3.21
C ALA A 48 4.73 -18.94 2.51
N GLU A 49 5.20 -19.45 1.36
CA GLU A 49 4.42 -20.29 0.45
C GLU A 49 3.85 -21.55 1.14
N GLN A 50 2.52 -21.64 1.21
CA GLN A 50 1.81 -22.91 1.36
C GLN A 50 1.10 -23.24 0.04
N PRO A 51 1.32 -24.43 -0.58
CA PRO A 51 1.00 -24.62 -2.00
C PRO A 51 -0.47 -24.52 -2.42
N ASP A 52 -1.42 -24.57 -1.48
CA ASP A 52 -2.85 -24.78 -1.75
C ASP A 52 -3.79 -23.62 -1.37
N SER A 53 -3.33 -22.58 -0.65
CA SER A 53 -4.18 -21.42 -0.30
C SER A 53 -3.97 -20.21 -1.22
N ARG A 54 -4.33 -20.40 -2.50
CA ARG A 54 -4.55 -19.28 -3.43
C ARG A 54 -5.80 -18.46 -3.06
N GLU A 55 -6.75 -19.08 -2.36
CA GLU A 55 -7.94 -18.41 -1.82
C GLU A 55 -7.61 -17.51 -0.62
N GLY A 56 -7.35 -16.23 -0.92
CA GLY A 56 -7.15 -15.20 0.09
C GLY A 56 -7.74 -13.86 -0.33
N TYR A 57 -8.10 -13.04 0.66
CA TYR A 57 -8.69 -11.73 0.51
C TYR A 57 -7.71 -10.67 0.98
N VAL A 58 -7.36 -9.72 0.12
CA VAL A 58 -6.25 -8.78 0.38
C VAL A 58 -6.76 -7.35 0.49
N GLY A 59 -6.28 -6.63 1.50
CA GLY A 59 -6.46 -5.19 1.66
C GLY A 59 -5.11 -4.47 1.66
N VAL A 60 -5.03 -3.34 0.96
CA VAL A 60 -3.76 -2.62 0.70
C VAL A 60 -3.88 -1.12 0.96
N ASP A 61 -2.93 -0.55 1.71
CA ASP A 61 -2.76 0.90 1.87
C ASP A 61 -1.29 1.34 1.64
N GLY A 62 -1.12 2.60 1.25
CA GLY A 62 0.16 3.23 0.91
C GLY A 62 0.89 3.84 2.12
N CYS A 63 1.54 3.00 2.93
CA CYS A 63 2.34 3.42 4.09
C CYS A 63 3.68 4.13 3.73
N PRO A 64 4.39 4.75 4.70
CA PRO A 64 5.70 5.37 4.48
C PRO A 64 6.80 4.44 3.95
N GLY A 65 6.73 3.14 4.27
CA GLY A 65 7.70 2.13 3.85
C GLY A 65 7.47 1.53 2.46
N GLY A 66 6.41 1.97 1.77
CA GLY A 66 5.91 1.31 0.55
C GLY A 66 4.44 0.98 0.72
N TRP A 67 4.06 -0.28 0.64
CA TRP A 67 2.66 -0.72 0.69
C TRP A 67 2.48 -1.71 1.82
N VAL A 68 1.52 -1.46 2.71
CA VAL A 68 1.08 -2.48 3.67
C VAL A 68 0.00 -3.32 3.00
N ALA A 69 0.18 -4.63 3.01
CA ALA A 69 -0.86 -5.58 2.69
C ALA A 69 -1.28 -6.33 3.95
N VAL A 70 -2.57 -6.55 4.12
CA VAL A 70 -3.12 -7.60 4.98
C VAL A 70 -3.84 -8.60 4.07
N ARG A 71 -3.53 -9.88 4.23
CA ARG A 71 -4.28 -10.99 3.65
C ARG A 71 -5.06 -11.72 4.75
N LEU A 72 -6.32 -12.04 4.49
CA LEU A 72 -7.11 -13.01 5.24
C LEU A 72 -7.27 -14.29 4.40
N GLU A 73 -7.03 -15.46 4.99
CA GLU A 73 -7.20 -16.75 4.32
C GLU A 73 -8.66 -17.24 4.42
N SER A 74 -9.17 -17.99 3.43
CA SER A 74 -10.54 -18.56 3.48
C SER A 74 -10.83 -19.41 4.74
N GLY A 75 -9.79 -20.01 5.34
CA GLY A 75 -9.87 -20.81 6.57
C GLY A 75 -9.83 -20.02 7.88
N GLY A 76 -9.74 -18.68 7.82
CA GLY A 76 -9.50 -17.82 8.97
C GLY A 76 -8.01 -17.59 9.27
N GLY A 77 -7.72 -16.54 10.05
CA GLY A 77 -6.37 -16.04 10.26
C GLY A 77 -6.01 -14.92 9.29
N GLY A 78 -5.45 -13.84 9.84
CA GLY A 78 -4.90 -12.72 9.09
C GLY A 78 -3.38 -12.64 9.19
N GLN A 79 -2.71 -12.32 8.09
CA GLN A 79 -1.27 -12.03 8.05
C GLN A 79 -1.04 -10.71 7.30
N GLY A 80 0.03 -9.99 7.65
CA GLY A 80 0.39 -8.77 6.94
C GLY A 80 1.89 -8.56 6.79
N ALA A 81 2.26 -7.75 5.79
CA ALA A 81 3.64 -7.38 5.49
C ALA A 81 3.71 -6.01 4.82
N VAL A 82 4.90 -5.41 4.83
CA VAL A 82 5.23 -4.18 4.09
C VAL A 82 6.09 -4.53 2.88
N TYR A 83 5.67 -4.08 1.70
CA TYR A 83 6.34 -4.26 0.42
C TYR A 83 6.89 -2.92 -0.08
N SER A 84 8.14 -2.89 -0.56
CA SER A 84 8.77 -1.67 -1.07
C SER A 84 8.18 -1.17 -2.39
N SER A 85 7.51 -2.05 -3.15
CA SER A 85 6.80 -1.75 -4.39
C SER A 85 5.48 -2.53 -4.47
N LEU A 86 4.53 -2.00 -5.22
CA LEU A 86 3.25 -2.67 -5.52
C LEU A 86 3.46 -3.87 -6.45
N ALA A 87 4.51 -3.86 -7.28
CA ALA A 87 4.90 -5.02 -8.07
C ALA A 87 5.32 -6.20 -7.17
N ALA A 88 6.17 -5.96 -6.15
CA ALA A 88 6.55 -6.99 -5.19
C ALA A 88 5.35 -7.48 -4.35
N LEU A 89 4.42 -6.58 -4.01
CA LEU A 89 3.15 -6.93 -3.36
C LEU A 89 2.30 -7.84 -4.27
N TRP A 90 2.15 -7.49 -5.55
CA TRP A 90 1.37 -8.25 -6.52
C TRP A 90 1.93 -9.65 -6.74
N GLU A 91 3.26 -9.83 -6.86
CA GLU A 91 3.85 -11.17 -6.93
C GLU A 91 3.55 -11.99 -5.66
N ALA A 92 3.73 -11.40 -4.48
CA ALA A 92 3.47 -12.08 -3.21
C ALA A 92 1.99 -12.40 -2.94
N CYS A 93 1.04 -11.75 -3.63
CA CYS A 93 -0.38 -12.05 -3.57
C CYS A 93 -0.99 -12.61 -4.87
N ARG A 94 -0.16 -12.96 -5.87
CA ARG A 94 -0.58 -13.33 -7.22
C ARG A 94 -1.55 -14.52 -7.17
N GLY A 95 -2.79 -14.29 -7.62
CA GLY A 95 -3.86 -15.30 -7.61
C GLY A 95 -4.81 -15.26 -6.40
N CYS A 96 -4.73 -14.23 -5.54
CA CYS A 96 -5.76 -13.96 -4.53
C CYS A 96 -7.16 -13.74 -5.15
N SER A 97 -8.21 -14.08 -4.39
CA SER A 97 -9.60 -14.06 -4.87
C SER A 97 -10.12 -12.64 -5.14
N LEU A 98 -9.67 -11.67 -4.34
CA LEU A 98 -10.08 -10.27 -4.39
C LEU A 98 -9.07 -9.40 -3.63
N LEU A 99 -8.66 -8.28 -4.22
CA LEU A 99 -7.77 -7.28 -3.62
C LEU A 99 -8.43 -5.91 -3.64
N LEU A 100 -8.53 -5.27 -2.48
CA LEU A 100 -9.05 -3.92 -2.29
C LEU A 100 -7.92 -2.96 -1.87
N ILE A 101 -7.86 -1.78 -2.50
CA ILE A 101 -6.74 -0.83 -2.33
C ILE A 101 -7.22 0.63 -2.14
N ASP A 102 -6.69 1.36 -1.15
CA ASP A 102 -7.00 2.80 -0.96
C ASP A 102 -6.15 3.69 -1.87
N MET A 103 -6.37 3.57 -3.19
CA MET A 103 -5.64 4.36 -4.17
C MET A 103 -6.48 4.58 -5.44
N PRO A 104 -6.56 5.81 -5.98
CA PRO A 104 -7.32 6.09 -7.21
C PRO A 104 -6.91 5.24 -8.43
N ILE A 105 -7.87 4.49 -8.96
CA ILE A 105 -7.84 3.79 -10.25
C ILE A 105 -8.68 4.58 -11.27
N GLY A 106 -8.17 4.80 -12.47
CA GLY A 106 -8.85 5.62 -13.48
C GLY A 106 -8.82 7.11 -13.14
N LEU A 107 -8.20 7.92 -14.00
CA LEU A 107 -7.91 9.33 -13.76
C LEU A 107 -8.50 10.23 -14.86
N PRO A 108 -9.10 11.38 -14.51
CA PRO A 108 -9.62 12.32 -15.51
C PRO A 108 -8.47 12.98 -16.29
N SER A 109 -8.61 13.13 -17.60
CA SER A 109 -7.60 13.80 -18.45
C SER A 109 -7.84 15.30 -18.62
N GLY A 110 -9.03 15.79 -18.29
CA GLY A 110 -9.46 17.18 -18.48
C GLY A 110 -10.07 17.83 -17.23
N THR A 111 -10.94 18.81 -17.44
CA THR A 111 -11.64 19.59 -16.40
C THR A 111 -12.50 18.77 -15.46
N GLU A 112 -12.86 17.56 -15.87
CA GLU A 112 -13.86 16.73 -15.21
C GLU A 112 -13.44 16.32 -13.78
N ARG A 113 -14.42 15.83 -13.02
CA ARG A 113 -14.21 15.21 -11.71
C ARG A 113 -14.70 13.78 -11.79
N ARG A 114 -13.96 12.85 -11.17
CA ARG A 114 -14.43 11.48 -10.98
C ARG A 114 -15.75 11.54 -10.21
N SER A 115 -16.81 10.95 -10.75
CA SER A 115 -18.12 10.91 -10.09
C SER A 115 -18.07 10.07 -8.82
N CYS A 116 -17.29 8.99 -8.80
CA CYS A 116 -17.03 8.16 -7.62
C CYS A 116 -16.55 9.00 -6.42
N ASP A 117 -15.58 9.90 -6.61
CA ASP A 117 -15.16 10.86 -5.58
C ASP A 117 -16.35 11.67 -5.03
N GLY A 118 -17.27 12.09 -5.90
CA GLY A 118 -18.44 12.89 -5.53
C GLY A 118 -19.50 12.09 -4.76
N GLU A 119 -19.76 10.86 -5.19
CA GLU A 119 -20.78 9.99 -4.62
C GLU A 119 -20.31 9.30 -3.33
N ALA A 120 -19.04 8.90 -3.22
CA ALA A 120 -18.45 8.48 -1.95
C ALA A 120 -18.52 9.60 -0.90
N ARG A 121 -18.26 10.86 -1.28
CA ARG A 121 -18.48 12.02 -0.39
C ARG A 121 -19.93 12.20 0.02
N ARG A 122 -20.90 11.86 -0.85
CA ARG A 122 -22.33 11.91 -0.53
C ARG A 122 -22.71 10.83 0.48
N LEU A 123 -22.24 9.60 0.31
CA LEU A 123 -22.51 8.46 1.19
C LEU A 123 -21.94 8.64 2.61
N LEU A 124 -20.80 9.33 2.76
CA LEU A 124 -20.17 9.56 4.06
C LEU A 124 -20.84 10.63 4.94
N ARG A 125 -21.72 11.48 4.39
CA ARG A 125 -22.31 12.62 5.12
C ARG A 125 -23.16 12.15 6.33
N PRO A 126 -23.19 12.92 7.44
CA PRO A 126 -22.58 14.24 7.65
C PRO A 126 -21.09 14.20 8.03
N TRP A 127 -20.56 13.03 8.41
CA TRP A 127 -19.16 12.86 8.79
C TRP A 127 -18.29 12.59 7.56
N ARG A 128 -17.00 12.30 7.78
CA ARG A 128 -15.94 11.80 6.87
C ARG A 128 -15.84 12.28 5.40
N ALA A 129 -16.72 13.10 4.83
CA ALA A 129 -16.70 13.49 3.42
C ALA A 129 -15.46 14.32 3.01
N SER A 130 -14.66 14.78 3.97
CA SER A 130 -13.34 15.38 3.74
C SER A 130 -12.18 14.37 3.65
N SER A 131 -12.41 13.07 3.88
CA SER A 131 -11.38 12.02 3.70
C SER A 131 -11.11 11.76 2.22
N ILE A 132 -12.18 11.69 1.42
CA ILE A 132 -12.14 11.54 -0.04
C ILE A 132 -11.50 12.81 -0.62
N PHE A 133 -10.19 12.81 -0.79
CA PHE A 133 -9.46 13.85 -1.51
C PHE A 133 -9.85 13.81 -3.01
N ALA A 134 -9.46 14.82 -3.78
CA ALA A 134 -9.66 14.80 -5.23
C ALA A 134 -8.46 14.13 -5.91
N ALA A 135 -8.71 13.11 -6.72
CA ALA A 135 -7.68 12.49 -7.54
C ALA A 135 -7.03 13.51 -8.51
N PRO A 136 -5.74 13.36 -8.83
CA PRO A 136 -5.06 14.19 -9.82
C PRO A 136 -5.55 13.89 -11.25
N VAL A 137 -5.39 14.85 -12.17
CA VAL A 137 -5.54 14.55 -13.61
C VAL A 137 -4.39 13.67 -14.13
N ARG A 138 -4.69 12.78 -15.09
CA ARG A 138 -3.75 11.78 -15.63
C ARG A 138 -2.40 12.38 -16.08
N GLY A 139 -2.44 13.55 -16.72
CA GLY A 139 -1.25 14.25 -17.23
C GLY A 139 -0.20 14.71 -16.21
N VAL A 140 -0.40 14.52 -14.89
CA VAL A 140 0.64 14.84 -13.87
C VAL A 140 1.46 13.64 -13.41
N LEU A 141 1.12 12.39 -13.77
CA LEU A 141 1.83 11.19 -13.27
C LEU A 141 3.33 11.18 -13.63
N LEU A 142 3.68 11.77 -14.77
CA LEU A 142 5.06 11.87 -15.27
C LEU A 142 5.77 13.18 -14.87
N ALA A 143 5.17 14.05 -14.05
CA ALA A 143 5.83 15.26 -13.59
C ALA A 143 6.96 14.95 -12.60
N GLY A 144 8.11 15.61 -12.76
CA GLY A 144 9.26 15.50 -11.86
C GLY A 144 9.20 16.43 -10.64
N SER A 145 8.29 17.41 -10.63
CA SER A 145 8.14 18.35 -9.50
C SER A 145 6.70 18.78 -9.24
N TYR A 146 6.40 19.19 -8.01
CA TYR A 146 5.11 19.79 -7.66
C TYR A 146 4.79 21.06 -8.47
N ALA A 147 5.80 21.86 -8.84
CA ALA A 147 5.58 23.07 -9.61
C ALA A 147 5.08 22.76 -11.03
N GLU A 148 5.73 21.83 -11.71
CA GLU A 148 5.34 21.26 -13.00
C GLU A 148 3.98 20.56 -12.93
N ALA A 149 3.78 19.70 -11.92
CA ALA A 149 2.52 18.98 -11.73
C ALA A 149 1.34 19.93 -11.49
N ASN A 150 1.51 20.95 -10.65
CA ASN A 150 0.49 21.97 -10.39
C ASN A 150 0.25 22.90 -11.59
N ALA A 151 1.24 23.09 -12.47
CA ALA A 151 1.04 23.80 -13.74
C ALA A 151 0.17 22.96 -14.70
N ARG A 152 0.57 21.72 -15.01
CA ARG A 152 -0.22 20.80 -15.86
C ARG A 152 -1.62 20.54 -15.31
N HIS A 153 -1.78 20.45 -13.99
CA HIS A 153 -3.09 20.25 -13.37
C HIS A 153 -4.04 21.46 -13.54
N LYS A 154 -3.50 22.68 -13.59
CA LYS A 154 -4.28 23.89 -13.89
C LYS A 154 -4.64 23.97 -15.37
N GLU A 155 -3.69 23.65 -16.24
CA GLU A 155 -3.81 23.63 -17.70
C GLU A 155 -4.87 22.62 -18.16
N LEU A 156 -4.75 21.36 -17.73
CA LEU A 156 -5.64 20.26 -18.13
C LEU A 156 -6.94 20.23 -17.30
N GLY A 157 -6.81 20.38 -15.97
CA GLY A 157 -7.91 20.18 -15.01
C GLY A 157 -8.64 21.44 -14.54
N GLY A 158 -8.24 22.63 -15.03
CA GLY A 158 -8.81 23.93 -14.67
C GLY A 158 -8.59 24.35 -13.21
N ARG A 159 -7.80 23.62 -12.42
CA ARG A 159 -7.66 23.80 -10.96
C ARG A 159 -6.28 23.44 -10.44
N GLY A 160 -5.88 24.01 -9.30
CA GLY A 160 -4.61 23.65 -8.65
C GLY A 160 -4.59 22.21 -8.13
N LEU A 161 -3.41 21.59 -8.17
CA LEU A 161 -3.15 20.28 -7.56
C LEU A 161 -2.95 20.45 -6.04
N SER A 162 -3.59 19.62 -5.22
CA SER A 162 -3.38 19.66 -3.77
C SER A 162 -2.05 19.00 -3.37
N ARG A 163 -1.44 19.43 -2.25
CA ARG A 163 -0.22 18.80 -1.72
C ARG A 163 -0.43 17.33 -1.31
N GLN A 164 -1.63 16.98 -0.84
CA GLN A 164 -2.02 15.60 -0.53
C GLN A 164 -2.12 14.75 -1.79
N SER A 165 -2.86 15.21 -2.80
CA SER A 165 -2.98 14.54 -4.10
C SER A 165 -1.60 14.35 -4.75
N TRP A 166 -0.71 15.36 -4.68
CA TRP A 166 0.68 15.24 -5.16
C TRP A 166 1.52 14.20 -4.41
N ALA A 167 1.40 14.12 -3.08
CA ALA A 167 2.13 13.13 -2.29
C ALA A 167 1.78 11.68 -2.67
N LEU A 168 0.57 11.45 -3.21
CA LEU A 168 0.10 10.15 -3.67
C LEU A 168 0.43 9.86 -5.15
N VAL A 169 0.78 10.86 -5.98
CA VAL A 169 1.12 10.66 -7.41
C VAL A 169 2.12 9.53 -7.67
N PRO A 170 3.21 9.34 -6.89
CA PRO A 170 4.13 8.23 -7.10
C PRO A 170 3.46 6.84 -6.96
N LYS A 171 2.51 6.71 -6.03
CA LYS A 171 1.75 5.48 -5.77
C LYS A 171 0.64 5.25 -6.79
N ILE A 172 -0.08 6.32 -7.15
CA ILE A 172 -1.10 6.27 -8.21
C ILE A 172 -0.46 5.83 -9.52
N ARG A 173 0.72 6.37 -9.88
CA ARG A 173 1.49 5.94 -11.07
C ARG A 173 1.89 4.46 -11.02
N GLU A 174 2.23 3.95 -9.84
CA GLU A 174 2.65 2.57 -9.68
C GLU A 174 1.48 1.59 -9.88
N LEU A 175 0.30 1.90 -9.32
CA LEU A 175 -0.94 1.15 -9.55
C LEU A 175 -1.43 1.27 -10.99
N ASP A 176 -1.38 2.47 -11.57
CA ASP A 176 -1.72 2.74 -12.96
C ASP A 176 -0.85 1.92 -13.94
N ALA A 177 0.47 1.87 -13.69
CA ALA A 177 1.39 1.06 -14.48
C ALA A 177 1.12 -0.45 -14.33
N LEU A 178 0.87 -0.93 -13.11
CA LEU A 178 0.55 -2.34 -12.87
C LEU A 178 -0.72 -2.76 -13.63
N LEU A 179 -1.80 -2.00 -13.50
CA LEU A 179 -3.10 -2.34 -14.13
C LEU A 179 -3.05 -2.26 -15.67
N GLN A 180 -2.17 -1.42 -16.25
CA GLN A 180 -1.96 -1.41 -17.70
C GLN A 180 -1.06 -2.57 -18.21
N GLN A 181 -0.28 -3.22 -17.33
CA GLN A 181 0.73 -4.21 -17.72
C GLN A 181 0.35 -5.66 -17.34
N GLU A 182 -0.45 -5.86 -16.30
CA GLU A 182 -0.86 -7.18 -15.79
C GLU A 182 -2.39 -7.37 -15.93
N PRO A 183 -2.88 -7.98 -17.04
CA PRO A 183 -4.31 -8.22 -17.26
C PRO A 183 -5.00 -9.03 -16.15
N ALA A 184 -4.24 -9.84 -15.41
CA ALA A 184 -4.73 -10.57 -14.23
C ALA A 184 -5.08 -9.63 -13.07
N ALA A 185 -4.36 -8.52 -12.88
CA ALA A 185 -4.66 -7.54 -11.84
C ALA A 185 -6.00 -6.84 -12.10
N CYS A 186 -6.36 -6.57 -13.36
CA CYS A 186 -7.63 -5.93 -13.75
C CYS A 186 -8.90 -6.69 -13.33
N GLY A 187 -8.80 -8.00 -13.09
CA GLY A 187 -9.92 -8.83 -12.61
C GLY A 187 -10.00 -8.94 -11.08
N THR A 188 -8.93 -8.57 -10.35
CA THR A 188 -8.75 -8.86 -8.93
C THR A 188 -8.61 -7.59 -8.08
N VAL A 189 -8.02 -6.52 -8.61
CA VAL A 189 -7.65 -5.29 -7.90
C VAL A 189 -8.70 -4.19 -8.12
N PHE A 190 -9.29 -3.69 -7.03
CA PHE A 190 -10.31 -2.63 -7.09
C PHE A 190 -10.08 -1.53 -6.04
N GLU A 191 -10.35 -0.27 -6.40
CA GLU A 191 -10.25 0.88 -5.50
C GLU A 191 -11.36 0.84 -4.45
N ALA A 192 -10.98 0.84 -3.18
CA ALA A 192 -11.91 0.90 -2.06
C ALA A 192 -11.38 1.84 -0.99
N HIS A 193 -12.21 2.79 -0.55
CA HIS A 193 -11.80 3.79 0.43
C HIS A 193 -12.18 3.34 1.87
N PRO A 194 -11.24 3.29 2.83
CA PRO A 194 -11.45 2.73 4.17
C PRO A 194 -12.65 3.33 4.91
N GLU A 195 -12.83 4.66 4.92
CA GLU A 195 -13.99 5.29 5.61
C GLU A 195 -15.34 4.87 5.01
N LEU A 196 -15.39 4.50 3.71
CA LEU A 196 -16.61 4.03 3.04
C LEU A 196 -16.86 2.55 3.33
N VAL A 197 -15.78 1.75 3.40
CA VAL A 197 -15.81 0.38 3.91
C VAL A 197 -16.28 0.33 5.36
N PHE A 198 -15.74 1.17 6.25
CA PHE A 198 -16.21 1.29 7.63
C PHE A 198 -17.69 1.71 7.70
N ALA A 199 -18.13 2.64 6.85
CA ALA A 199 -19.53 3.05 6.78
C ALA A 199 -20.46 1.90 6.33
N GLY A 200 -20.02 1.06 5.38
CA GLY A 200 -20.75 -0.11 4.90
C GLY A 200 -20.77 -1.29 5.88
N LEU A 201 -19.68 -1.51 6.63
CA LEU A 201 -19.58 -2.52 7.68
C LEU A 201 -20.39 -2.16 8.93
N ALA A 202 -20.35 -0.89 9.36
CA ALA A 202 -21.06 -0.39 10.54
C ALA A 202 -22.49 0.09 10.25
N GLY A 203 -22.90 0.13 8.97
CA GLY A 203 -24.18 0.68 8.54
C GLY A 203 -24.38 2.19 8.81
N SER A 204 -23.31 2.92 9.16
CA SER A 204 -23.26 4.38 9.25
C SER A 204 -21.81 4.92 9.28
N PRO A 205 -21.53 6.15 8.78
CA PRO A 205 -20.18 6.70 8.72
C PRO A 205 -19.54 7.01 10.09
N MET A 206 -18.24 6.71 10.22
CA MET A 206 -17.43 6.89 11.43
C MET A 206 -17.43 8.35 11.93
N ARG A 207 -17.71 8.55 13.21
CA ARG A 207 -17.73 9.89 13.84
C ARG A 207 -16.31 10.39 14.06
N GLY A 208 -15.47 9.59 14.71
CA GLY A 208 -14.09 9.90 15.03
C GLY A 208 -13.19 9.89 13.79
N GLY A 209 -12.15 10.72 13.78
CA GLY A 209 -11.09 10.63 12.78
C GLY A 209 -10.07 9.54 13.16
N LYS A 210 -9.51 8.82 12.18
CA LYS A 210 -8.63 7.65 12.41
C LYS A 210 -7.41 7.87 13.34
N LYS A 211 -7.05 9.13 13.60
CA LYS A 211 -5.91 9.55 14.44
C LYS A 211 -6.27 9.87 15.91
N THR A 212 -7.54 9.89 16.30
CA THR A 212 -7.93 10.05 17.73
C THR A 212 -8.04 8.68 18.42
N ALA A 213 -8.04 8.65 19.76
CA ALA A 213 -8.18 7.40 20.50
C ALA A 213 -9.58 6.78 20.30
N GLU A 214 -10.60 7.63 20.28
CA GLU A 214 -12.00 7.28 20.10
C GLU A 214 -12.26 6.79 18.67
N GLY A 215 -11.71 7.47 17.65
CA GLY A 215 -11.84 7.05 16.25
C GLY A 215 -11.10 5.75 15.94
N TYR A 216 -9.99 5.47 16.63
CA TYR A 216 -9.34 4.16 16.57
C TYR A 216 -10.21 3.07 17.22
N ALA A 217 -10.72 3.31 18.43
CA ALA A 217 -11.60 2.36 19.12
C ALA A 217 -12.90 2.08 18.34
N GLU A 218 -13.50 3.11 17.74
CA GLU A 218 -14.67 3.02 16.86
C GLU A 218 -14.41 2.06 15.68
N ARG A 219 -13.25 2.17 15.03
CA ARG A 219 -12.85 1.30 13.91
C ARG A 219 -12.53 -0.13 14.36
N MET A 220 -11.78 -0.30 15.45
CA MET A 220 -11.48 -1.64 15.99
C MET A 220 -12.74 -2.38 16.43
N ALA A 221 -13.70 -1.69 17.04
CA ALA A 221 -14.98 -2.28 17.44
C ALA A 221 -15.83 -2.77 16.25
N VAL A 222 -15.67 -2.17 15.05
CA VAL A 222 -16.29 -2.66 13.80
C VAL A 222 -15.54 -3.87 13.26
N LEU A 223 -14.19 -3.86 13.27
CA LEU A 223 -13.39 -4.97 12.77
C LEU A 223 -13.57 -6.25 13.62
N GLN A 224 -13.56 -6.12 14.95
CA GLN A 224 -13.69 -7.25 15.87
C GLN A 224 -15.05 -7.99 15.78
N GLN A 225 -16.08 -7.37 15.18
CA GLN A 225 -17.36 -8.04 14.89
C GLN A 225 -17.30 -9.00 13.69
N ARG A 226 -16.25 -8.89 12.86
CA ARG A 226 -16.06 -9.70 11.64
C ARG A 226 -14.78 -10.54 11.69
N LEU A 227 -13.77 -10.07 12.42
CA LEU A 227 -12.44 -10.62 12.49
C LEU A 227 -11.93 -10.56 13.94
N PRO A 228 -12.17 -11.60 14.77
CA PRO A 228 -11.76 -11.61 16.18
C PRO A 228 -10.26 -11.34 16.39
N GLU A 229 -9.41 -11.79 15.47
CA GLU A 229 -7.96 -11.60 15.46
C GLU A 229 -7.51 -10.18 15.04
N ALA A 230 -8.43 -9.26 14.73
CA ALA A 230 -8.09 -7.90 14.27
C ALA A 230 -7.13 -7.15 15.20
N VAL A 231 -7.24 -7.33 16.52
CA VAL A 231 -6.30 -6.72 17.49
C VAL A 231 -4.91 -7.34 17.37
N GLN A 232 -4.82 -8.68 17.29
CA GLN A 232 -3.56 -9.40 17.15
C GLN A 232 -2.83 -8.99 15.86
N VAL A 233 -3.53 -8.90 14.73
CA VAL A 233 -2.93 -8.47 13.45
C VAL A 233 -2.33 -7.05 13.54
N VAL A 234 -3.02 -6.12 14.22
CA VAL A 234 -2.50 -4.76 14.46
C VAL A 234 -1.28 -4.77 15.38
N GLU A 235 -1.32 -5.54 16.47
CA GLU A 235 -0.23 -5.61 17.46
C GLU A 235 1.02 -6.29 16.89
N GLU A 236 0.88 -7.40 16.15
CA GLU A 236 1.99 -8.07 15.46
C GLU A 236 2.66 -7.15 14.44
N LEU A 237 1.88 -6.41 13.63
CA LEU A 237 2.43 -5.47 12.65
C LEU A 237 3.10 -4.26 13.32
N MET A 238 2.54 -3.75 14.42
CA MET A 238 3.15 -2.67 15.21
C MET A 238 4.42 -3.10 15.96
N ALA A 239 4.55 -4.38 16.32
CA ALA A 239 5.77 -4.94 16.89
C ALA A 239 6.83 -5.20 15.81
N ARG A 240 6.42 -5.71 14.63
CA ARG A 240 7.32 -6.06 13.53
C ARG A 240 7.88 -4.84 12.79
N TYR A 241 7.11 -3.76 12.64
CA TYR A 241 7.50 -2.59 11.83
C TYR A 241 7.55 -1.30 12.68
N PRO A 242 8.66 -0.53 12.65
CA PRO A 242 8.75 0.72 13.38
C PRO A 242 7.82 1.77 12.77
N ARG A 243 7.23 2.64 13.61
CA ARG A 243 6.22 3.65 13.22
C ARG A 243 6.60 4.65 12.12
N ARG A 244 7.87 4.68 11.69
CA ARG A 244 8.38 5.48 10.56
C ARG A 244 8.29 4.74 9.20
N VAL A 245 8.02 3.44 9.23
CA VAL A 245 7.83 2.55 8.07
C VAL A 245 6.33 2.27 7.89
N LEU A 246 5.62 2.04 8.99
CA LEU A 246 4.21 1.68 9.00
C LEU A 246 3.48 2.39 10.14
N ALA A 247 2.44 3.19 9.85
CA ALA A 247 1.61 3.77 10.89
C ALA A 247 0.44 2.85 11.26
N ARG A 248 -0.09 3.03 12.48
CA ARG A 248 -1.21 2.22 12.99
C ARG A 248 -2.48 2.43 12.18
N ASP A 249 -2.71 3.66 11.72
CA ASP A 249 -3.85 3.96 10.86
C ASP A 249 -3.74 3.28 9.50
N ASP A 250 -2.55 3.21 8.88
CA ASP A 250 -2.34 2.47 7.62
C ASP A 250 -2.66 0.97 7.79
N ILE A 251 -2.28 0.36 8.94
CA ILE A 251 -2.61 -1.04 9.25
C ILE A 251 -4.12 -1.24 9.37
N VAL A 252 -4.81 -0.39 10.14
CA VAL A 252 -6.25 -0.49 10.38
C VAL A 252 -7.05 -0.35 9.10
N ASP A 253 -6.60 0.53 8.20
CA ASP A 253 -7.25 0.76 6.92
C ASP A 253 -7.02 -0.41 5.95
N ALA A 254 -5.79 -0.92 5.80
CA ALA A 254 -5.53 -2.15 5.02
C ALA A 254 -6.29 -3.37 5.59
N LEU A 255 -6.36 -3.51 6.92
CA LEU A 255 -7.12 -4.57 7.61
C LEU A 255 -8.63 -4.46 7.33
N ALA A 256 -9.18 -3.24 7.26
CA ALA A 256 -10.57 -3.01 6.92
C ALA A 256 -10.88 -3.36 5.46
N LEU A 257 -9.99 -3.02 4.53
CA LEU A 257 -10.11 -3.42 3.13
C LEU A 257 -10.06 -4.95 2.97
N ALA A 258 -9.18 -5.64 3.70
CA ALA A 258 -9.11 -7.10 3.69
C ALA A 258 -10.38 -7.74 4.25
N ALA A 259 -10.91 -7.21 5.36
CA ALA A 259 -12.17 -7.67 5.96
C ALA A 259 -13.39 -7.43 5.05
N ALA A 260 -13.42 -6.32 4.31
CA ALA A 260 -14.47 -6.05 3.32
C ALA A 260 -14.37 -6.96 2.09
N ALA A 261 -13.16 -7.29 1.64
CA ALA A 261 -12.93 -8.26 0.58
C ALA A 261 -13.42 -9.65 1.00
N ALA A 262 -13.07 -10.10 2.21
CA ALA A 262 -13.52 -11.39 2.76
C ALA A 262 -15.04 -11.44 2.95
N ALA A 263 -15.66 -10.37 3.49
CA ALA A 263 -17.11 -10.30 3.68
C ALA A 263 -17.90 -10.28 2.35
N ALA A 264 -17.29 -9.81 1.26
CA ALA A 264 -17.88 -9.84 -0.08
C ALA A 264 -17.69 -11.20 -0.79
N GLY A 265 -16.64 -11.96 -0.47
CA GLY A 265 -16.29 -13.26 -1.08
C GLY A 265 -15.87 -13.22 -2.56
N SER A 266 -16.29 -12.19 -3.31
CA SER A 266 -15.91 -11.96 -4.71
C SER A 266 -16.28 -10.52 -5.11
N ARG A 267 -15.89 -10.09 -6.32
CA ARG A 267 -16.36 -8.81 -6.89
C ARG A 267 -17.89 -8.71 -6.91
N ALA A 268 -18.64 -9.80 -7.02
CA ALA A 268 -20.10 -9.77 -7.04
C ALA A 268 -20.75 -9.36 -5.70
N GLY A 269 -20.04 -9.52 -4.58
CA GLY A 269 -20.49 -9.08 -3.24
C GLY A 269 -20.23 -7.60 -2.92
N LEU A 270 -19.69 -6.83 -3.87
CA LEU A 270 -19.33 -5.43 -3.68
C LEU A 270 -20.27 -4.47 -4.42
N GLN A 271 -20.74 -3.45 -3.70
CA GLN A 271 -21.36 -2.26 -4.30
C GLN A 271 -20.29 -1.37 -4.94
N GLN A 272 -20.69 -0.52 -5.88
CA GLN A 272 -19.81 0.48 -6.50
C GLN A 272 -20.48 1.85 -6.60
N VAL A 273 -19.69 2.91 -6.54
CA VAL A 273 -20.10 4.27 -6.94
C VAL A 273 -19.14 4.83 -7.99
N PRO A 274 -19.62 5.42 -9.11
CA PRO A 274 -21.02 5.39 -9.57
C PRO A 274 -21.48 3.96 -9.91
N GLU A 275 -22.79 3.75 -10.09
CA GLU A 275 -23.31 2.46 -10.58
C GLU A 275 -22.88 2.19 -12.03
N THR A 276 -22.66 3.23 -12.84
CA THR A 276 -22.22 3.14 -14.24
C THR A 276 -20.73 2.81 -14.39
N ASP A 277 -20.40 1.93 -15.34
CA ASP A 277 -19.00 1.62 -15.68
C ASP A 277 -18.34 2.77 -16.46
N LEU A 278 -17.88 3.79 -15.74
CA LEU A 278 -17.09 4.88 -16.30
C LEU A 278 -15.62 4.49 -16.33
N ARG A 279 -14.94 4.74 -17.45
CA ARG A 279 -13.52 4.43 -17.66
C ARG A 279 -12.75 5.64 -18.16
N ASP A 280 -11.46 5.69 -17.88
CA ASP A 280 -10.56 6.72 -18.39
C ASP A 280 -9.95 6.36 -19.75
N GLU A 281 -9.03 7.20 -20.26
CA GLU A 281 -8.35 6.99 -21.55
C GLU A 281 -7.45 5.75 -21.60
N ALA A 282 -7.09 5.17 -20.44
CA ALA A 282 -6.36 3.91 -20.34
C ALA A 282 -7.30 2.69 -20.17
N GLY A 283 -8.62 2.92 -20.18
CA GLY A 283 -9.64 1.89 -19.97
C GLY A 283 -9.84 1.48 -18.51
N LEU A 284 -9.17 2.15 -17.55
CA LEU A 284 -9.26 1.82 -16.13
C LEU A 284 -10.57 2.34 -15.51
N PRO A 285 -11.24 1.57 -14.65
CA PRO A 285 -12.54 1.94 -14.08
C PRO A 285 -12.42 3.09 -13.07
N MET A 286 -13.22 4.14 -13.25
CA MET A 286 -13.35 5.28 -12.33
C MET A 286 -14.47 5.03 -11.31
N ALA A 287 -14.32 3.98 -10.50
CA ALA A 287 -15.30 3.56 -9.52
C ALA A 287 -14.65 3.23 -8.16
N ILE A 288 -15.32 3.60 -7.07
CA ILE A 288 -14.95 3.17 -5.71
C ILE A 288 -15.89 2.04 -5.31
N VAL A 289 -15.35 0.87 -4.99
CA VAL A 289 -16.10 -0.28 -4.48
C VAL A 289 -16.13 -0.31 -2.96
N TYR A 290 -17.17 -0.91 -2.39
CA TYR A 290 -17.28 -1.16 -0.96
C TYR A 290 -18.21 -2.33 -0.66
N TYR A 291 -17.96 -3.03 0.45
CA TYR A 291 -18.92 -3.97 1.02
C TYR A 291 -19.91 -3.21 1.89
N ALA A 292 -21.19 -3.50 1.74
CA ALA A 292 -22.24 -3.05 2.65
C ALA A 292 -22.88 -4.28 3.28
N ALA A 293 -22.86 -4.37 4.61
CA ALA A 293 -23.58 -5.43 5.30
C ALA A 293 -25.07 -5.29 5.02
N HIS A 294 -25.71 -6.34 4.49
CA HIS A 294 -27.16 -6.39 4.43
C HIS A 294 -27.72 -6.20 5.83
N ARG A 295 -28.55 -5.17 6.03
CA ARG A 295 -29.38 -5.08 7.22
C ARG A 295 -30.41 -6.20 7.14
N GLU A 296 -30.16 -7.28 7.87
CA GLU A 296 -31.25 -8.13 8.35
C GLU A 296 -32.27 -7.21 9.03
N GLN A 297 -33.49 -7.20 8.50
CA GLN A 297 -34.59 -6.51 9.16
C GLN A 297 -34.98 -7.36 10.36
N GLN A 298 -34.46 -7.00 11.54
CA GLN A 298 -34.96 -7.56 12.79
C GLN A 298 -36.47 -7.25 12.87
N PRO A 299 -37.33 -8.27 13.07
CA PRO A 299 -38.79 -8.13 13.05
C PRO A 299 -39.34 -7.43 14.30
#